data_AF-A0A953JIG3-F1
#
_entry.id   AF-A0A953JIG3-F1
#
_cell.length_a   1.000
_cell.length_b   1.000
_cell.length_c   1.000
_cell.angle_alpha   90.00
_cell.angle_beta   90.00
_cell.angle_gamma   90.00
#
_symmetry.space_group_name_H-M   'P 1'
#
loop_
_entity.id
_entity.type
_entity.pdbx_description
1 polymer ?
#
loop_
_entity_poly.entity_id
_entity_poly.type
_entity_poly.pdbx_seq_one_letter_code
_entity_poly.pdbx_strand_id
1 'polypeptide(L)'
;YRSTPPAMTDVIAGRVDCMVVDVSASLGHVREGRLRTLGVTSRERSALVPEVPTLHESGLEGFDVVAWAGLVGPAQLPPEVVAGINAAFRRVWERPETVQRLAGIGFEAKTSTPEEFGAFIREEIAKWARMARAAGIEPE
;
A
#
# COMPACT_ATOMS: atom_id res chain seq x y z
N TYR A 1 -3.81 9.94 15.83
CA TYR A 1 -3.00 9.11 16.78
C TYR A 1 -1.53 9.27 16.48
N ARG A 2 -0.63 9.00 17.44
CA ARG A 2 0.83 9.06 17.22
C ARG A 2 1.42 7.81 16.57
N SER A 3 0.65 6.71 16.51
CA SER A 3 1.00 5.45 15.83
C SER A 3 -0.24 4.58 15.63
N THR A 4 -0.12 3.55 14.80
CA THR A 4 -1.18 2.57 14.50
C THR A 4 -1.62 1.72 15.70
N PRO A 5 -0.73 1.16 16.56
CA PRO A 5 -1.16 0.23 17.60
C PRO A 5 -2.14 0.80 18.64
N PRO A 6 -1.95 2.04 19.15
CA PRO A 6 -2.94 2.68 20.03
C PRO A 6 -4.28 2.93 19.34
N ALA A 7 -4.27 3.37 18.07
CA ALA A 7 -5.50 3.61 17.30
C ALA A 7 -6.31 2.32 17.13
N MET A 8 -5.63 1.23 16.78
CA MET A 8 -6.26 -0.07 16.60
C MET A 8 -6.84 -0.64 17.90
N THR A 9 -6.18 -0.39 19.03
CA THR A 9 -6.70 -0.77 20.35
C THR A 9 -8.02 -0.06 20.66
N ASP A 10 -8.14 1.22 20.31
CA ASP A 10 -9.38 1.98 20.47
C ASP A 10 -10.49 1.50 19.54
N VAL A 11 -10.16 1.05 18.31
CA VAL A 11 -11.15 0.40 17.42
C VAL A 11 -11.65 -0.92 18.02
N ILE A 12 -10.74 -1.77 18.51
CA ILE A 12 -11.11 -3.04 19.17
C ILE A 12 -11.98 -2.80 20.41
N ALA A 13 -11.69 -1.73 21.16
CA ALA A 13 -12.46 -1.35 22.34
C ALA A 13 -13.78 -0.63 22.02
N GLY A 14 -14.07 -0.35 20.75
CA GLY A 14 -15.27 0.38 20.32
C GLY A 14 -15.26 1.88 20.67
N ARG A 15 -14.09 2.47 20.95
CA ARG A 15 -13.93 3.92 21.16
C ARG A 15 -13.82 4.70 19.85
N VAL A 16 -13.37 4.02 18.79
CA VAL A 16 -13.35 4.53 17.42
C VAL A 16 -14.07 3.53 16.53
N ASP A 17 -14.96 4.01 15.67
CA ASP A 17 -15.85 3.15 14.88
C ASP A 17 -15.09 2.35 13.79
N CYS A 18 -14.12 2.98 13.14
CA CYS A 18 -13.36 2.37 12.05
C CYS A 18 -11.98 3.01 11.85
N MET A 19 -11.12 2.30 11.14
CA MET A 19 -9.78 2.76 10.78
C MET A 19 -9.37 2.15 9.44
N VAL A 20 -8.65 2.92 8.62
CA VAL A 20 -7.88 2.40 7.48
C VAL A 20 -6.47 2.09 7.99
N VAL A 21 -6.02 0.85 7.82
CA VAL A 21 -4.77 0.34 8.39
C VAL A 21 -4.12 -0.67 7.45
N ASP A 22 -2.80 -0.78 7.51
CA ASP A 22 -2.04 -1.77 6.74
C ASP A 22 -2.50 -3.21 7.05
N VAL A 23 -2.48 -4.07 6.03
CA VAL A 23 -2.88 -5.48 6.15
C VAL A 23 -2.03 -6.19 7.21
N SER A 24 -0.72 -5.97 7.23
CA SER A 24 0.17 -6.62 8.21
C SER A 24 -0.14 -6.28 9.65
N ALA A 25 -0.54 -5.04 9.93
CA ALA A 25 -0.87 -4.61 11.27
C ALA A 25 -2.23 -5.16 11.75
N SER A 26 -3.17 -5.42 10.85
CA SER A 26 -4.55 -5.82 11.20
C SER A 26 -4.83 -7.32 11.07
N LEU A 27 -4.08 -8.06 10.24
CA LEU A 27 -4.44 -9.43 9.84
C LEU A 27 -4.58 -10.41 11.01
N GLY A 28 -3.74 -10.29 12.05
CA GLY A 28 -3.87 -11.12 13.26
C GLY A 28 -5.19 -10.88 13.99
N HIS A 29 -5.55 -9.61 14.18
CA HIS A 29 -6.81 -9.21 14.83
C HIS A 29 -8.05 -9.62 14.03
N VAL A 30 -7.98 -9.54 12.70
CA VAL A 30 -9.04 -10.01 11.80
C VAL A 30 -9.23 -11.52 11.92
N ARG A 31 -8.14 -12.30 11.89
CA ARG A 31 -8.19 -13.77 11.99
C ARG A 31 -8.74 -14.26 13.34
N GLU A 32 -8.48 -13.51 14.40
CA GLU A 32 -9.02 -13.80 15.74
C GLU A 32 -10.46 -13.31 15.93
N GLY A 33 -11.08 -12.68 14.92
CA GLY A 33 -12.45 -12.16 15.00
C GLY A 33 -12.60 -10.92 15.89
N ARG A 34 -11.49 -10.26 16.25
CA ARG A 34 -11.49 -9.03 17.07
C ARG A 34 -11.80 -7.78 16.25
N LEU A 35 -11.60 -7.83 14.94
CA LEU A 35 -11.91 -6.76 14.00
C LEU A 35 -12.81 -7.29 12.88
N ARG A 36 -13.78 -6.48 12.47
CA ARG A 36 -14.59 -6.74 11.27
C ARG A 36 -13.97 -6.03 10.07
N THR A 37 -13.52 -6.80 9.09
CA THR A 37 -13.00 -6.27 7.82
C THR A 37 -14.13 -5.74 6.95
N LEU A 38 -14.00 -4.51 6.45
CA LEU A 38 -14.98 -3.90 5.53
C LEU A 38 -14.59 -4.06 4.06
N GLY A 39 -13.29 -4.02 3.76
CA GLY A 39 -12.76 -4.19 2.41
C GLY A 39 -11.31 -3.73 2.31
N VAL A 40 -10.63 -4.11 1.23
CA VAL A 40 -9.31 -3.54 0.87
C VAL A 40 -9.48 -2.26 0.06
N THR A 41 -8.51 -1.36 0.16
CA THR A 41 -8.54 -0.04 -0.48
C THR A 41 -7.95 -0.01 -1.89
N SER A 42 -7.36 -1.12 -2.34
CA SER A 42 -6.89 -1.30 -3.71
C SER A 42 -8.05 -1.49 -4.69
N ARG A 43 -7.87 -1.05 -5.93
CA ARG A 43 -8.85 -1.26 -7.00
C ARG A 43 -9.19 -2.74 -7.23
N GLU A 44 -8.16 -3.59 -7.17
CA GLU A 44 -8.25 -5.05 -7.33
C GLU A 44 -8.02 -5.75 -5.99
N ARG A 45 -8.51 -6.98 -5.86
CA ARG A 45 -8.33 -7.78 -4.63
C ARG A 45 -6.85 -8.06 -4.39
N SER A 46 -6.42 -7.95 -3.14
CA SER A 46 -5.05 -8.28 -2.74
C SER A 46 -4.85 -9.79 -2.74
N ALA A 47 -3.72 -10.26 -3.28
CA ALA A 47 -3.32 -11.66 -3.16
C ALA A 47 -3.04 -12.09 -1.69
N LEU A 48 -2.85 -11.13 -0.78
CA LEU A 48 -2.60 -11.39 0.64
C LEU A 48 -3.88 -11.76 1.41
N VAL A 49 -5.03 -11.28 0.93
CA VAL A 49 -6.36 -11.47 1.52
C VAL A 49 -7.43 -11.59 0.42
N PRO A 50 -7.33 -12.60 -0.48
CA PRO A 50 -8.18 -12.71 -1.67
C PRO A 50 -9.67 -12.85 -1.38
N GLU A 51 -10.02 -13.30 -0.18
CA GLU A 51 -11.38 -13.40 0.34
C GLU A 51 -12.02 -12.05 0.64
N VAL A 52 -11.22 -11.01 0.88
CA VAL A 52 -11.70 -9.67 1.24
C VAL A 52 -12.05 -8.89 -0.04
N PRO A 53 -13.30 -8.36 -0.16
CA PRO A 53 -13.67 -7.57 -1.33
C PRO A 53 -12.93 -6.22 -1.34
N THR A 54 -12.84 -5.61 -2.51
CA THR A 54 -12.37 -4.23 -2.59
C THR A 54 -13.49 -3.26 -2.19
N LEU A 55 -13.13 -2.06 -1.75
CA LEU A 55 -14.11 -0.99 -1.57
C LEU A 55 -14.78 -0.60 -2.91
N HIS A 56 -14.05 -0.75 -4.02
CA HIS A 56 -14.58 -0.59 -5.38
C HIS A 56 -15.73 -1.58 -5.67
N GLU A 57 -15.55 -2.86 -5.35
CA GLU A 57 -16.59 -3.90 -5.48
C GLU A 57 -17.76 -3.68 -4.50
N SER A 58 -17.49 -3.02 -3.36
CA SER A 58 -18.43 -2.85 -2.25
C SER A 58 -19.27 -1.58 -2.32
N GLY A 59 -19.35 -0.95 -3.50
CA GLY A 59 -20.21 0.21 -3.76
C GLY A 59 -19.52 1.56 -3.70
N LEU A 60 -18.20 1.61 -3.44
CA LEU A 60 -17.39 2.84 -3.56
C LEU A 60 -16.68 2.84 -4.91
N GLU A 61 -17.43 3.04 -5.99
CA GLU A 61 -16.89 3.00 -7.35
C GLU A 61 -15.69 3.95 -7.53
N GLY A 62 -14.60 3.46 -8.12
CA GLY A 62 -13.38 4.24 -8.33
C GLY A 62 -12.46 4.35 -7.12
N PHE A 63 -12.79 3.76 -5.97
CA PHE A 63 -11.91 3.75 -4.80
C PHE A 63 -10.61 2.98 -5.09
N ASP A 64 -9.47 3.69 -5.03
CA ASP A 64 -8.15 3.12 -5.24
C ASP A 64 -7.06 3.93 -4.50
N VAL A 65 -6.81 3.53 -3.26
CA VAL A 65 -5.85 4.17 -2.36
C VAL A 65 -4.97 3.09 -1.76
N VAL A 66 -3.73 2.97 -2.25
CA VAL A 66 -2.80 1.94 -1.83
C VAL A 66 -1.51 2.60 -1.35
N ALA A 67 -1.06 2.22 -0.15
CA ALA A 67 0.27 2.59 0.32
C ALA A 67 1.33 1.78 -0.45
N TRP A 68 2.37 2.45 -0.93
CA TRP A 68 3.44 1.82 -1.69
C TRP A 68 4.81 2.30 -1.22
N ALA A 69 5.82 1.47 -1.45
CA ALA A 69 7.21 1.79 -1.20
C ALA A 69 8.04 1.46 -2.44
N GLY A 70 9.10 2.22 -2.68
CA GLY A 70 10.03 1.97 -3.77
C GLY A 70 11.37 2.65 -3.56
N LEU A 71 12.32 2.37 -4.46
CA LEU A 71 13.68 2.86 -4.37
C LEU A 71 13.88 4.07 -5.29
N VAL A 72 14.35 5.17 -4.71
CA VAL A 72 14.76 6.38 -5.45
C VAL A 72 16.22 6.69 -5.15
N GLY A 73 16.94 7.20 -6.14
CA GLY A 73 18.33 7.63 -6.02
C GLY A 73 18.49 9.14 -6.24
N PRO A 74 19.71 9.68 -6.06
CA PRO A 74 20.01 11.07 -6.39
C PRO A 74 19.62 11.42 -7.83
N ALA A 75 19.25 12.68 -8.06
CA ALA A 75 19.03 13.18 -9.41
C ALA A 75 20.30 13.02 -10.26
N GLN A 76 20.12 12.76 -11.56
CA GLN A 76 21.21 12.67 -12.55
C GLN A 76 22.19 11.49 -12.35
N LEU A 77 21.78 10.44 -11.62
CA LEU A 77 22.52 9.18 -11.67
C LEU A 77 22.71 8.73 -13.13
N PRO A 78 23.91 8.23 -13.52
CA PRO A 78 24.14 7.75 -14.87
C PRO A 78 23.16 6.62 -15.25
N PRO A 79 22.60 6.60 -16.47
CA PRO A 79 21.59 5.61 -16.88
C PRO A 79 22.02 4.16 -16.67
N GLU A 80 23.30 3.85 -16.88
CA GLU A 80 23.87 2.52 -16.68
C GLU A 80 23.86 2.09 -15.19
N VAL A 81 24.03 3.05 -14.27
CA VAL A 81 23.94 2.79 -12.82
C VAL A 81 22.50 2.50 -12.44
N VAL A 82 21.55 3.29 -12.97
CA VAL A 82 20.10 3.09 -12.74
C VAL A 82 19.67 1.71 -13.26
N ALA A 83 20.09 1.35 -14.47
CA ALA A 83 19.80 0.06 -15.08
C ALA A 83 20.40 -1.10 -14.25
N GLY A 84 21.65 -0.96 -13.78
CA GLY A 84 22.30 -1.95 -12.93
C GLY A 84 21.58 -2.17 -11.61
N ILE A 85 21.17 -1.09 -10.93
CA ILE A 85 20.41 -1.15 -9.68
C ILE A 85 19.04 -1.79 -9.91
N ASN A 86 18.31 -1.37 -10.96
CA ASN A 86 17.01 -1.96 -11.28
C ASN A 86 17.12 -3.46 -11.57
N ALA A 87 18.10 -3.87 -12.39
CA ALA A 87 18.32 -5.29 -12.69
C ALA A 87 18.64 -6.11 -11.43
N ALA A 88 19.45 -5.57 -10.52
CA ALA A 88 19.74 -6.22 -9.23
C ALA A 88 18.49 -6.32 -8.35
N PHE A 89 17.70 -5.25 -8.26
CA PHE A 89 16.47 -5.22 -7.46
C PHE A 89 15.44 -6.24 -7.97
N ARG A 90 15.19 -6.26 -9.29
CA ARG A 90 14.27 -7.20 -9.93
C ARG A 90 14.64 -8.65 -9.64
N ARG A 91 15.92 -9.01 -9.78
CA ARG A 91 16.43 -10.37 -9.48
C ARG A 91 16.23 -10.80 -8.03
N VAL A 92 16.11 -9.87 -7.09
CA VAL A 92 15.82 -10.18 -5.69
C VAL A 92 14.32 -10.26 -5.46
N TRP A 93 13.56 -9.30 -5.99
CA TRP A 93 12.10 -9.22 -5.82
C TRP A 93 11.35 -10.37 -6.50
N GLU A 94 11.90 -10.95 -7.56
CA GLU A 94 11.33 -12.09 -8.27
C GLU A 94 11.63 -13.44 -7.58
N ARG A 95 12.45 -13.46 -6.51
CA ARG A 95 12.76 -14.71 -5.78
C ARG A 95 11.58 -15.16 -4.94
N PRO A 96 11.19 -16.44 -4.96
CA PRO A 96 10.10 -16.96 -4.15
C PRO A 96 10.27 -16.66 -2.65
N GLU A 97 11.48 -16.79 -2.08
CA GLU A 97 11.68 -16.49 -0.66
C GLU A 97 11.47 -15.01 -0.32
N THR A 98 11.79 -14.10 -1.25
CA THR A 98 11.59 -12.66 -1.06
C THR A 98 10.11 -12.32 -1.15
N VAL A 99 9.41 -12.86 -2.16
CA VAL A 99 7.95 -12.70 -2.31
C VAL A 99 7.22 -13.20 -1.06
N GLN A 100 7.57 -14.38 -0.55
CA GLN A 100 6.96 -14.94 0.66
C GLN A 100 7.26 -14.09 1.90
N ARG A 101 8.49 -13.59 2.04
CA ARG A 101 8.86 -12.73 3.17
C ARG A 101 8.09 -11.41 3.14
N LEU A 102 7.96 -10.79 1.97
CA LEU A 102 7.18 -9.56 1.79
C LEU A 102 5.70 -9.81 2.10
N ALA A 103 5.13 -10.90 1.60
CA ALA A 103 3.76 -11.29 1.91
C ALA A 103 3.55 -11.48 3.43
N GLY A 104 4.52 -12.09 4.11
CA GLY A 104 4.49 -12.26 5.57
C GLY A 104 4.47 -10.96 6.38
N ILE A 105 4.93 -9.85 5.78
CA ILE A 105 4.87 -8.50 6.37
C ILE A 105 3.86 -7.59 5.67
N GLY A 106 2.92 -8.15 4.91
CA GLY A 106 1.79 -7.43 4.31
C GLY A 106 2.12 -6.64 3.04
N PHE A 107 3.21 -6.96 2.35
CA PHE A 107 3.58 -6.32 1.08
C PHE A 107 3.42 -7.29 -0.10
N GLU A 108 2.90 -6.76 -1.20
CA GLU A 108 2.91 -7.44 -2.49
C GLU A 108 4.14 -7.03 -3.30
N ALA A 109 4.93 -8.01 -3.73
CA ALA A 109 6.10 -7.76 -4.55
C ALA A 109 5.66 -7.25 -5.93
N LYS A 110 6.08 -6.04 -6.29
CA LYS A 110 5.92 -5.46 -7.62
C LYS A 110 7.27 -5.01 -8.17
N THR A 111 7.49 -5.27 -9.45
CA THR A 111 8.69 -4.84 -10.19
C THR A 111 8.26 -4.10 -11.43
N SER A 112 9.03 -3.08 -11.82
CA SER A 112 8.83 -2.30 -13.03
C SER A 112 10.18 -1.86 -13.61
N THR A 113 10.15 -1.14 -14.73
CA THR A 113 11.30 -0.38 -15.23
C THR A 113 11.46 0.95 -14.48
N PRO A 114 12.65 1.58 -14.50
CA PRO A 114 12.83 2.93 -13.98
C PRO A 114 11.86 3.96 -14.60
N GLU A 115 11.58 3.83 -15.90
CA GLU A 115 10.69 4.73 -16.64
C GLU A 115 9.24 4.57 -16.19
N GLU A 116 8.76 3.32 -16.05
CA GLU A 116 7.43 2.99 -15.55
C GLU A 116 7.26 3.48 -14.11
N PHE A 117 8.27 3.27 -13.25
CA PHE A 117 8.21 3.73 -11.87
C PHE A 117 8.21 5.26 -11.79
N GLY A 118 8.99 5.94 -12.63
CA GLY A 118 8.97 7.39 -12.75
C GLY A 118 7.61 7.93 -13.21
N ALA A 119 6.93 7.25 -14.13
CA ALA A 119 5.57 7.59 -14.55
C ALA A 119 4.57 7.41 -13.40
N PHE A 120 4.63 6.26 -12.73
CA PHE A 120 3.79 5.96 -11.57
C PHE A 120 3.92 7.01 -10.46
N ILE A 121 5.14 7.45 -10.10
CA ILE A 121 5.35 8.50 -9.10
C ILE A 121 4.64 9.79 -9.51
N ARG A 122 4.74 10.20 -10.78
CA ARG A 122 4.08 11.43 -11.27
C ARG A 122 2.55 11.31 -11.20
N GLU A 123 2.01 10.15 -11.55
CA GLU A 123 0.59 9.86 -11.47
C GLU A 123 0.07 9.88 -10.04
N GLU A 124 0.81 9.27 -9.10
CA GLU A 124 0.49 9.27 -7.67
C GLU A 124 0.50 10.69 -7.11
N ILE A 125 1.53 11.49 -7.40
CA ILE A 125 1.58 12.91 -6.99
C ILE A 125 0.34 13.66 -7.50
N ALA A 126 -0.02 13.48 -8.78
CA ALA A 126 -1.18 14.13 -9.36
C ALA A 126 -2.50 13.64 -8.73
N LYS A 127 -2.63 12.34 -8.45
CA LYS A 127 -3.79 11.71 -7.81
C LYS A 127 -3.98 12.27 -6.40
N TRP A 128 -2.95 12.21 -5.56
CA TRP A 128 -3.00 12.69 -4.19
C TRP A 128 -3.26 14.21 -4.11
N ALA A 129 -2.65 15.01 -4.99
CA ALA A 129 -2.90 16.44 -5.04
C ALA A 129 -4.36 16.77 -5.39
N ARG A 130 -4.99 16.02 -6.33
CA ARG A 130 -6.41 16.18 -6.64
C ARG A 130 -7.30 15.76 -5.47
N MET A 131 -7.02 14.62 -4.84
CA MET A 131 -7.80 14.11 -3.72
C MET A 131 -7.73 15.04 -2.49
N ALA A 132 -6.55 15.52 -2.13
CA ALA A 132 -6.37 16.44 -1.00
C ALA A 132 -7.17 17.73 -1.18
N ARG A 133 -7.12 18.32 -2.39
CA ARG A 133 -7.93 19.50 -2.73
C ARG A 133 -9.43 19.21 -2.68
N ALA A 134 -9.87 18.09 -3.25
CA ALA A 134 -11.28 17.71 -3.24
C ALA A 134 -11.81 17.44 -1.82
N ALA A 135 -10.95 16.94 -0.93
CA ALA A 135 -11.26 16.69 0.48
C ALA A 135 -11.12 17.93 1.38
N GLY A 136 -10.69 19.08 0.84
CA GLY A 136 -10.48 20.30 1.64
C GLY A 136 -9.35 20.18 2.66
N ILE A 137 -8.35 19.33 2.39
CA ILE A 137 -7.19 19.16 3.27
C ILE A 137 -6.24 20.35 3.07
N GLU A 138 -5.98 21.10 4.14
CA GLU A 138 -4.99 22.17 4.17
C GLU A 138 -3.62 21.65 4.63
N PRO A 139 -2.51 22.25 4.18
CA PRO A 139 -1.20 21.97 4.74
C PRO A 139 -1.17 22.25 6.25
N GLU A 140 -0.54 21.36 7.02
CA GLU A 140 -0.27 21.56 8.45
C GLU A 140 0.76 22.67 8.71
#